data_AF-A0A2V7FJQ8-F1
#
_entry.id   AF-A0A2V7FJQ8-F1
#
_cell.length_a   1.000
_cell.length_b   1.000
_cell.length_c   1.000
_cell.angle_alpha   90.00
_cell.angle_beta   90.00
_cell.angle_gamma   90.00
#
_symmetry.space_group_name_H-M   'P 1'
#
loop_
_entity.id
_entity.type
_entity.pdbx_description
1 polymer ?
#
loop_
_entity_poly.entity_id
_entity_poly.type
_entity_poly.pdbx_seq_one_letter_code
_entity_poly.pdbx_strand_id
1 'polypeptide(L)'
;HHGQQALRLARARRERGYEAWALRVLGEIAARQQPADGATAERFYRDAIALGTELGMRPLVAQCRLGLGRHARASGDRSAAATHFTEAAAMFAELRMRLWQEQAEQARADVS
;
A
#
# COMPACT_ATOMS: atom_id res chain seq x y z
N HIS A 1 -6.21 5.29 -35.82
CA HIS A 1 -5.28 4.35 -35.16
C HIS A 1 -4.96 4.70 -33.70
N HIS A 2 -4.58 5.94 -33.34
CA HIS A 2 -4.21 6.30 -31.95
C HIS A 2 -5.31 6.05 -30.89
N GLY A 3 -6.59 6.30 -31.21
CA GLY A 3 -7.69 6.05 -30.26
C GLY A 3 -7.90 4.57 -29.89
N GLN A 4 -7.70 3.65 -30.83
CA GLN A 4 -7.79 2.20 -30.57
C GLN A 4 -6.63 1.72 -29.70
N GLN A 5 -5.43 2.29 -29.90
CA GLN A 5 -4.27 2.02 -29.05
C GLN A 5 -4.46 2.58 -27.64
N ALA A 6 -4.99 3.80 -27.52
CA ALA A 6 -5.34 4.41 -26.23
C ALA A 6 -6.40 3.58 -25.47
N LEU A 7 -7.42 3.06 -26.17
CA LEU A 7 -8.44 2.20 -25.57
C LEU A 7 -7.87 0.86 -25.09
N ARG A 8 -7.04 0.19 -25.90
CA ARG A 8 -6.36 -1.05 -25.48
C ARG A 8 -5.49 -0.82 -24.25
N LEU A 9 -4.72 0.27 -24.25
CA LEU A 9 -3.87 0.63 -23.11
C LEU A 9 -4.71 0.94 -21.86
N ALA A 10 -5.81 1.67 -22.00
CA ALA A 10 -6.71 1.96 -20.88
C ALA A 10 -7.35 0.70 -20.30
N ARG A 11 -7.71 -0.28 -21.15
CA ARG A 11 -8.23 -1.59 -20.71
C ARG A 11 -7.16 -2.40 -19.98
N ALA A 12 -5.98 -2.56 -20.58
CA ALA A 12 -4.87 -3.26 -19.96
C ALA A 12 -4.45 -2.63 -18.61
N ARG A 13 -4.43 -1.30 -18.51
CA ARG A 13 -4.16 -0.61 -17.24
C ARG A 13 -5.24 -0.83 -16.19
N ARG A 14 -6.51 -0.99 -16.57
CA ARG A 14 -7.58 -1.31 -15.61
C ARG A 14 -7.42 -2.71 -15.04
N GLU A 15 -7.12 -3.70 -15.87
CA GLU A 15 -6.86 -5.07 -15.42
C GLU A 15 -5.66 -5.12 -14.46
N ARG A 16 -4.55 -4.46 -14.83
CA ARG A 16 -3.37 -4.33 -13.96
C ARG A 16 -3.66 -3.51 -12.69
N GLY A 17 -4.57 -2.55 -12.77
CA GLY A 17 -5.03 -1.79 -11.60
C GLY A 17 -5.81 -2.68 -10.62
N TYR A 18 -6.62 -3.60 -11.12
CA TYR A 18 -7.29 -4.61 -10.28
C TYR A 18 -6.29 -5.59 -9.67
N GLU A 19 -5.25 -5.98 -10.41
CA GLU A 19 -4.15 -6.80 -9.90
C GLU A 19 -3.46 -6.11 -8.72
N ALA A 20 -3.07 -4.83 -8.85
CA ALA A 20 -2.48 -4.07 -7.74
C ALA A 20 -3.39 -4.02 -6.50
N TRP A 21 -4.70 -3.85 -6.72
CA TRP A 21 -5.67 -3.82 -5.63
C TRP A 21 -5.84 -5.18 -4.96
N ALA A 22 -5.89 -6.26 -5.75
CA ALA A 22 -5.96 -7.62 -5.24
C ALA A 22 -4.71 -7.97 -4.41
N LEU A 23 -3.52 -7.59 -4.87
CA LEU A 23 -2.27 -7.77 -4.12
C LEU A 23 -2.33 -7.06 -2.75
N ARG A 24 -2.80 -5.80 -2.70
CA ARG A 24 -2.99 -5.10 -1.41
C ARG A 24 -3.92 -5.87 -0.47
N VAL A 25 -5.07 -6.32 -0.98
CA VAL A 25 -6.06 -7.07 -0.17
C VAL A 25 -5.48 -8.42 0.30
N LEU A 26 -4.74 -9.13 -0.56
CA LEU A 26 -4.05 -10.36 -0.17
C LEU A 26 -3.01 -10.11 0.93
N GLY A 27 -2.28 -8.99 0.86
CA GLY A 27 -1.39 -8.55 1.93
C GLY A 27 -2.10 -8.32 3.25
N GLU A 28 -3.26 -7.65 3.21
CA GLU A 28 -4.11 -7.42 4.40
C GLU A 28 -4.64 -8.72 5.00
N ILE A 29 -5.07 -9.66 4.15
CA ILE A 29 -5.56 -10.97 4.60
C ILE A 29 -4.43 -11.77 5.24
N ALA A 30 -3.29 -11.90 4.57
CA ALA A 30 -2.13 -12.65 5.07
C ALA A 30 -1.63 -12.11 6.42
N ALA A 31 -1.62 -10.79 6.60
CA ALA A 31 -1.22 -10.12 7.85
C ALA A 31 -2.19 -10.38 9.01
N ARG A 32 -3.44 -10.77 8.74
CA ARG A 32 -4.51 -11.00 9.74
C ARG A 32 -4.77 -12.48 10.02
N GLN A 33 -4.12 -13.39 9.28
CA GLN A 33 -4.24 -14.82 9.52
C GLN A 33 -3.75 -15.22 10.91
N GLN A 34 -4.17 -16.40 11.37
CA GLN A 34 -3.77 -16.97 12.66
C GLN A 34 -3.24 -18.40 12.44
N PRO A 35 -1.92 -18.62 12.50
CA PRO A 35 -0.87 -17.61 12.70
C PRO A 35 -0.71 -16.69 11.48
N ALA A 36 -0.19 -15.48 11.71
CA ALA A 36 0.02 -14.50 10.64
C ALA A 36 1.15 -14.97 9.71
N ASP A 37 0.93 -14.91 8.40
CA ASP A 37 1.99 -15.14 7.40
C ASP A 37 2.59 -13.79 6.99
N GLY A 38 3.50 -13.30 7.85
CA GLY A 38 4.13 -12.00 7.68
C GLY A 38 4.93 -11.86 6.39
N ALA A 39 5.69 -12.91 6.03
CA ALA A 39 6.51 -12.90 4.82
C ALA A 39 5.65 -12.80 3.55
N THR A 40 4.55 -13.55 3.50
CA THR A 40 3.59 -13.46 2.39
C THR A 40 2.90 -12.10 2.36
N ALA A 41 2.51 -11.55 3.52
CA ALA A 41 1.89 -10.23 3.59
C ALA A 41 2.82 -9.14 3.06
N GLU A 42 4.08 -9.13 3.50
CA GLU A 42 5.09 -8.18 3.06
C GLU A 42 5.34 -8.26 1.55
N ARG A 43 5.46 -9.48 1.01
CA ARG A 43 5.61 -9.68 -0.45
C ARG A 43 4.44 -9.06 -1.21
N PHE A 44 3.21 -9.37 -0.82
CA PHE A 44 2.04 -8.84 -1.50
C PHE A 44 1.93 -7.32 -1.44
N TYR A 45 2.26 -6.68 -0.32
CA TYR A 45 2.31 -5.22 -0.25
C TYR A 45 3.40 -4.62 -1.14
N ARG A 46 4.59 -5.23 -1.19
CA ARG A 46 5.69 -4.77 -2.05
C ARG A 46 5.34 -4.89 -3.53
N ASP A 47 4.73 -5.99 -3.94
CA ASP A 47 4.26 -6.20 -5.31
C ASP A 47 3.17 -5.17 -5.67
N ALA A 48 2.22 -4.91 -4.76
CA ALA A 48 1.20 -3.89 -4.93
C ALA A 48 1.80 -2.47 -5.04
N ILE A 49 2.85 -2.16 -4.28
CA ILE A 49 3.57 -0.88 -4.36
C ILE A 49 4.26 -0.74 -5.71
N ALA A 50 4.97 -1.77 -6.16
CA ALA A 50 5.68 -1.74 -7.44
C ALA A 50 4.70 -1.50 -8.61
N LEU A 51 3.64 -2.30 -8.68
CA LEU A 51 2.64 -2.18 -9.73
C LEU A 51 1.83 -0.89 -9.62
N GLY A 52 1.42 -0.50 -8.40
CA GLY A 52 0.72 0.74 -8.14
C GLY A 52 1.54 1.98 -8.52
N THR A 53 2.86 1.94 -8.32
CA THR A 53 3.77 3.02 -8.74
C THR A 53 3.84 3.12 -10.26
N GLU A 54 4.02 1.98 -10.95
CA GLU A 54 4.05 1.94 -12.41
C GLU A 54 2.75 2.48 -13.05
N LEU A 55 1.60 2.17 -12.44
CA LEU A 55 0.29 2.59 -12.92
C LEU A 55 -0.12 3.99 -12.45
N GLY A 56 0.69 4.66 -11.63
CA GLY A 56 0.37 5.98 -11.05
C GLY A 56 -0.75 5.96 -10.00
N MET A 57 -1.05 4.81 -9.41
CA MET A 57 -2.08 4.59 -8.39
C MET A 57 -1.60 5.03 -6.99
N ARG A 58 -1.25 6.31 -6.84
CA ARG A 58 -0.67 6.87 -5.60
C ARG A 58 -1.47 6.55 -4.32
N PRO A 59 -2.82 6.61 -4.30
CA PRO A 59 -3.57 6.24 -3.10
C PRO A 59 -3.38 4.78 -2.68
N LEU A 60 -3.26 3.87 -3.65
CA LEU A 60 -3.03 2.44 -3.39
C LEU A 60 -1.64 2.23 -2.78
N VAL A 61 -0.62 2.90 -3.30
CA VAL A 61 0.75 2.84 -2.77
C VAL A 61 0.79 3.34 -1.32
N ALA A 62 0.13 4.46 -1.01
CA ALA A 62 0.06 5.00 0.35
C ALA A 62 -0.61 4.02 1.34
N GLN A 63 -1.70 3.37 0.91
CA GLN A 63 -2.37 2.34 1.71
C GLN A 63 -1.49 1.11 1.95
N CYS A 64 -0.72 0.68 0.94
CA CYS A 64 0.21 -0.45 1.10
C CYS A 64 1.34 -0.12 2.09
N ARG A 65 1.88 1.12 2.05
CA ARG A 65 2.87 1.59 3.04
C ARG A 65 2.28 1.60 4.46
N LEU A 66 1.04 2.07 4.62
CA LEU A 66 0.34 2.00 5.90
C LEU A 66 0.17 0.54 6.39
N GLY A 67 -0.14 -0.39 5.48
CA GLY A 67 -0.21 -1.82 5.75
C GLY A 67 1.12 -2.43 6.21
N LEU A 68 2.22 -2.11 5.52
CA LEU A 68 3.58 -2.52 5.90
C LEU A 68 3.98 -1.97 7.27
N GLY A 69 3.64 -0.73 7.59
CA GLY A 69 3.92 -0.16 8.91
C GLY A 69 3.18 -0.90 10.02
N ARG A 70 1.91 -1.27 9.81
CA ARG A 70 1.14 -2.10 10.76
C ARG A 70 1.75 -3.48 10.92
N HIS A 71 2.20 -4.08 9.81
CA HIS A 71 2.85 -5.38 9.82
C HIS A 71 4.17 -5.35 10.60
N ALA A 72 5.07 -4.40 10.30
CA ALA A 72 6.33 -4.22 11.02
C ALA A 72 6.13 -4.00 12.51
N ARG A 73 5.12 -3.18 12.88
CA ARG A 73 4.72 -2.99 14.29
C ARG A 73 4.33 -4.30 14.96
N ALA A 74 3.52 -5.14 14.30
CA ALA A 74 3.09 -6.42 14.84
C ALA A 74 4.25 -7.42 14.99
N SER A 75 5.27 -7.33 14.13
CA SER A 75 6.51 -8.11 14.23
C SER A 75 7.52 -7.55 15.24
N GLY A 76 7.22 -6.43 15.91
CA GLY A 76 8.09 -5.79 16.89
C GLY A 76 9.14 -4.85 16.31
N ASP A 77 9.23 -4.71 14.98
CA ASP A 77 10.16 -3.78 14.31
C ASP A 77 9.57 -2.36 14.27
N ARG A 78 9.77 -1.64 15.37
CA ARG A 78 9.31 -0.24 15.52
C ARG A 78 9.98 0.71 14.53
N SER A 79 11.23 0.48 14.17
CA SER A 79 11.98 1.36 13.26
C SER A 79 11.43 1.28 11.84
N ALA A 80 11.22 0.06 11.33
CA ALA A 80 10.57 -0.15 10.04
C ALA A 80 9.13 0.36 10.05
N ALA A 81 8.39 0.15 11.15
CA ALA A 81 7.03 0.67 11.30
C ALA A 81 6.99 2.21 11.17
N ALA A 82 7.83 2.93 11.92
CA ALA A 82 7.89 4.38 11.90
C ALA A 82 8.25 4.95 10.50
N THR A 83 9.15 4.26 9.79
CA THR A 83 9.52 4.62 8.40
C THR A 83 8.31 4.52 7.48
N HIS A 84 7.63 3.38 7.48
CA HIS A 84 6.47 3.16 6.62
C HIS A 84 5.28 4.08 6.95
N PHE A 85 5.04 4.37 8.22
CA PHE A 85 4.02 5.33 8.61
C PHE A 85 4.35 6.77 8.18
N THR A 86 5.64 7.16 8.23
CA THR A 86 6.08 8.48 7.76
C THR A 86 5.86 8.63 6.25
N GLU A 87 6.26 7.62 5.46
CA GLU A 87 6.03 7.61 4.02
C GLU A 87 4.53 7.67 3.68
N ALA A 88 3.71 6.86 4.36
CA ALA A 88 2.26 6.86 4.16
C ALA A 88 1.63 8.23 4.49
N ALA A 89 2.00 8.84 5.62
CA ALA A 89 1.49 10.15 6.03
C ALA A 89 1.84 11.24 5.01
N ALA A 90 3.09 11.27 4.53
CA ALA A 90 3.52 12.21 3.51
C ALA A 90 2.70 12.07 2.21
N MET A 91 2.49 10.83 1.75
CA MET A 91 1.68 10.58 0.55
C MET A 91 0.21 10.97 0.75
N PHE A 92 -0.38 10.68 1.91
CA PHE A 92 -1.77 11.08 2.19
C PHE A 92 -1.92 12.61 2.28
N ALA A 93 -0.92 13.33 2.80
CA ALA A 93 -0.89 14.78 2.80
C ALA A 93 -0.86 15.34 1.37
N GLU A 94 0.01 14.82 0.50
CA GLU A 94 0.07 15.21 -0.92
C GLU A 94 -1.25 14.95 -1.66
N LEU A 95 -1.95 13.87 -1.30
CA LEU A 95 -3.26 13.50 -1.85
C LEU A 95 -4.44 14.21 -1.18
N ARG A 96 -4.18 15.05 -0.16
CA ARG A 96 -5.20 15.74 0.68
C ARG A 96 -6.20 14.79 1.34
N MET A 97 -5.76 13.60 1.72
CA MET A 97 -6.55 12.56 2.39
C MET A 97 -6.40 12.65 3.91
N ARG A 98 -6.94 13.72 4.52
CA ARG A 98 -6.72 14.08 5.95
C ARG A 98 -6.95 12.93 6.93
N LEU A 99 -8.06 12.21 6.82
CA LEU A 99 -8.37 11.09 7.71
C LEU A 99 -7.27 10.01 7.69
N TRP A 100 -6.74 9.70 6.51
CA TRP A 100 -5.70 8.68 6.35
C TRP A 100 -4.34 9.19 6.79
N GLN A 101 -4.06 10.48 6.58
CA GLN A 101 -2.87 11.14 7.10
C GLN A 101 -2.84 11.09 8.63
N GLU A 102 -3.92 11.53 9.29
CA GLU A 102 -4.05 11.52 10.75
C GLU A 102 -3.88 10.11 11.32
N GLN A 103 -4.46 9.10 10.67
CA GLN A 103 -4.28 7.70 11.06
C GLN A 103 -2.82 7.23 10.96
N ALA A 104 -2.11 7.60 9.89
CA ALA A 104 -0.71 7.23 9.72
C ALA A 104 0.19 7.96 10.73
N GLU A 105 -0.07 9.23 11.01
CA GLU A 105 0.66 10.01 12.00
C GLU A 105 0.44 9.47 13.43
N GLN A 106 -0.80 9.13 13.78
CA GLN A 106 -1.10 8.49 15.06
C GLN A 106 -0.38 7.15 15.18
N ALA A 107 -0.45 6.31 14.14
CA ALA A 107 0.23 5.02 14.15
C ALA A 107 1.76 5.15 14.28
N ARG A 108 2.35 6.21 13.73
CA ARG A 108 3.77 6.56 13.92
C ARG A 108 4.07 6.95 15.37
N ALA A 109 3.23 7.78 15.97
CA ALA A 109 3.39 8.21 17.37
C ALA A 109 3.33 7.00 18.33
N ASP A 110 2.48 6.02 18.05
CA ASP A 110 2.35 4.79 18.85
C ASP A 110 3.60 3.89 18.82
N VAL A 111 4.48 4.02 17.82
CA VAL A 111 5.68 3.18 17.66
C VAL A 111 6.99 3.91 17.91
N SER A 112 6.94 5.23 18.09
CA SER A 112 8.10 6.04 18.50
C SER A 112 8.42 5.80 19.99
#